data_AF-A0AAN0JVE7-F1
#
_entry.id   AF-A0AAN0JVE7-F1
#
_cell.length_a   1.000
_cell.length_b   1.000
_cell.length_c   1.000
_cell.angle_alpha   90.00
_cell.angle_beta   90.00
_cell.angle_gamma   90.00
#
_symmetry.space_group_name_H-M   'P 1'
#
loop_
_entity.id
_entity.type
_entity.pdbx_description
1 polymer ?
#
loop_
_entity_poly.entity_id
_entity_poly.type
_entity_poly.pdbx_seq_one_letter_code
_entity_poly.pdbx_strand_id
1 'polypeptide(L)'
;MLISINELKSLLRTHKAPPTVYVKATILRLNGSLSPDRGVWYLQVTIADGTGEMPAVLGNAPLEILIGINARGFYSVPRTQGEEGLRKCKEILSRLHCVMELTITNEPTITRLLDV
;
A
#
# COMPACT_ATOMS: atom_id res chain seq x y z
N MET A 1 -13.52 -7.38 8.57
CA MET A 1 -14.05 -6.32 9.45
C MET A 1 -13.54 -4.98 8.96
N LEU A 2 -14.44 -4.08 8.55
CA LEU A 2 -14.10 -2.71 8.15
C LEU A 2 -14.06 -1.85 9.41
N ILE A 3 -12.92 -1.22 9.69
CA ILE A 3 -12.71 -0.37 10.87
C ILE A 3 -12.06 0.95 10.50
N SER A 4 -12.14 1.91 11.42
CA SER A 4 -11.40 3.17 11.31
C SER A 4 -9.93 3.02 11.74
N ILE A 5 -9.07 3.95 11.30
CA ILE A 5 -7.67 4.01 11.69
C ILE A 5 -7.51 4.23 13.19
N ASN A 6 -8.35 5.07 13.81
CA ASN A 6 -8.28 5.27 15.26
C ASN A 6 -8.68 4.03 16.05
N GLU A 7 -9.69 3.30 15.58
CA GLU A 7 -10.06 2.01 16.15
C GLU A 7 -8.93 0.99 16.01
N LEU A 8 -8.33 0.88 14.82
CA LEU A 8 -7.17 0.02 14.59
C LEU A 8 -6.02 0.36 15.55
N LYS A 9 -5.68 1.65 15.72
CA LYS A 9 -4.66 2.08 16.67
C LYS A 9 -4.98 1.65 18.10
N SER A 10 -6.24 1.72 18.53
CA SER A 10 -6.68 1.25 19.84
C SER A 10 -6.49 -0.27 19.99
N LEU A 11 -6.86 -1.03 18.96
CA LEU A 11 -6.68 -2.50 18.92
C LEU A 11 -5.21 -2.90 18.92
N LEU A 12 -4.34 -2.17 18.22
CA LEU A 12 -2.90 -2.39 18.21
C LEU A 12 -2.29 -2.15 19.60
N ARG A 13 -2.65 -1.05 20.27
CA ARG A 13 -2.18 -0.74 21.64
C ARG A 13 -2.59 -1.78 22.67
N THR A 14 -3.74 -2.43 22.45
CA THR A 14 -4.27 -3.45 23.36
C THR A 14 -3.88 -4.87 22.94
N HIS A 15 -3.08 -5.04 21.88
CA HIS A 15 -2.72 -6.34 21.29
C HIS A 15 -3.93 -7.21 20.93
N LYS A 16 -5.04 -6.58 20.54
CA LYS A 16 -6.30 -7.23 20.15
C LYS A 16 -6.63 -7.07 18.67
N ALA A 17 -5.73 -6.47 17.90
CA ALA A 17 -5.92 -6.35 16.46
C ALA A 17 -5.95 -7.75 15.83
N PRO A 18 -6.96 -8.08 15.02
CA PRO A 18 -6.96 -9.34 14.28
C PRO A 18 -5.85 -9.32 13.22
N PRO A 19 -5.39 -10.49 12.75
CA PRO A 19 -4.29 -10.59 11.77
C PRO A 19 -4.57 -9.83 10.46
N THR A 20 -5.85 -9.67 10.11
CA THR A 20 -6.29 -8.94 8.93
C THR A 20 -7.46 -8.03 9.26
N VAL A 21 -7.36 -6.77 8.83
CA VAL A 21 -8.43 -5.76 8.94
C VAL A 21 -8.63 -5.09 7.59
N TYR A 22 -9.76 -4.40 7.46
CA TYR A 22 -10.07 -3.60 6.27
C TYR A 22 -10.26 -2.15 6.71
N VAL A 23 -9.71 -1.21 5.95
CA VAL A 23 -9.84 0.23 6.23
C VAL A 23 -10.16 0.94 4.93
N LYS A 24 -11.17 1.81 4.93
CA LYS A 24 -11.46 2.69 3.79
C LYS A 24 -10.64 3.96 3.92
N ALA A 25 -9.62 4.14 3.08
CA ALA A 25 -8.64 5.22 3.26
C ALA A 25 -8.12 5.75 1.92
N THR A 26 -7.43 6.88 2.00
CA THR A 26 -6.57 7.43 0.93
C THR A 26 -5.10 7.21 1.26
N ILE A 27 -4.25 7.19 0.23
CA ILE A 27 -2.81 7.40 0.41
C ILE A 27 -2.58 8.89 0.59
N LEU A 28 -2.19 9.31 1.79
CA LEU A 28 -1.95 10.73 2.11
C LEU A 28 -0.58 11.19 1.62
N ARG A 29 0.45 10.37 1.83
CA ARG A 29 1.83 10.69 1.42
C ARG A 29 2.61 9.41 1.12
N LEU A 30 3.60 9.55 0.24
CA LEU A 30 4.62 8.51 -0.02
C LEU A 30 5.82 8.81 0.88
N ASN A 31 6.25 7.83 1.67
CA ASN A 31 7.33 7.96 2.66
C ASN A 31 8.68 7.40 2.17
N GLY A 32 8.79 7.04 0.90
CA GLY A 32 10.01 6.48 0.33
C GLY A 32 9.98 6.41 -1.19
N SER A 33 11.07 5.92 -1.77
CA SER A 33 11.20 5.68 -3.21
C SER A 33 10.59 4.34 -3.58
N LEU A 34 9.85 4.30 -4.69
CA LEU A 34 9.37 3.06 -5.29
C LEU A 34 10.47 2.49 -6.20
N SER A 35 11.14 1.43 -5.73
CA SER A 35 12.13 0.66 -6.49
C SER A 35 12.02 -0.82 -6.14
N PRO A 36 12.29 -1.74 -7.07
CA PRO A 36 12.27 -3.15 -6.75
C PRO A 36 13.50 -3.48 -5.89
N ASP A 37 13.29 -4.17 -4.78
CA ASP A 37 14.34 -4.60 -3.86
C ASP A 37 14.25 -6.12 -3.68
N ARG A 38 15.36 -6.81 -3.95
CA ARG A 38 15.45 -8.28 -3.95
C ARG A 38 14.31 -8.98 -4.72
N GLY A 39 13.83 -8.34 -5.79
CA GLY A 39 12.77 -8.89 -6.64
C GLY A 39 11.36 -8.75 -6.05
N VAL A 40 11.14 -7.78 -5.16
CA VAL A 40 9.84 -7.47 -4.55
C VAL A 40 9.64 -5.95 -4.58
N TRP A 41 8.41 -5.51 -4.87
CA TRP A 41 7.97 -4.14 -4.69
C TRP A 41 7.52 -3.90 -3.26
N TYR A 42 7.92 -2.77 -2.70
CA TYR A 42 7.29 -2.20 -1.52
C TYR A 42 7.34 -0.68 -1.61
N LEU A 43 6.41 -0.03 -0.90
CA LEU A 43 6.42 1.41 -0.76
C LEU A 43 5.88 1.80 0.62
N GLN A 44 6.69 2.50 1.39
CA GLN A 44 6.21 3.09 2.64
C GLN A 44 5.28 4.25 2.33
N VAL A 45 4.12 4.27 2.99
CA VAL A 45 3.07 5.26 2.79
C VAL A 45 2.47 5.68 4.13
N THR A 46 1.80 6.83 4.16
CA THR A 46 0.85 7.13 5.23
C THR A 46 -0.55 7.08 4.65
N ILE A 47 -1.44 6.34 5.30
CA ILE A 47 -2.85 6.27 4.95
C ILE A 47 -3.70 7.12 5.89
N ALA A 48 -4.82 7.65 5.38
CA ALA A 48 -5.75 8.45 6.15
C ALA A 48 -7.21 8.12 5.81
N ASP A 49 -8.09 8.08 6.80
CA ASP A 49 -9.52 7.75 6.65
C ASP A 49 -10.47 8.83 7.19
N GLY A 50 -9.93 10.00 7.54
CA GLY A 50 -10.66 11.10 8.18
C GLY A 50 -10.77 10.99 9.71
N THR A 51 -10.53 9.81 10.30
CA THR A 51 -10.42 9.65 11.76
C THR A 51 -8.98 9.83 12.23
N GLY A 52 -8.01 9.43 11.42
CA GLY A 52 -6.60 9.63 11.71
C GLY A 52 -5.68 9.20 10.57
N GLU A 53 -4.39 9.26 10.83
CA GLU A 53 -3.34 8.87 9.90
C GLU A 53 -2.51 7.70 10.45
N MET A 54 -2.04 6.78 9.60
CA MET A 54 -1.18 5.68 10.05
C MET A 54 -0.11 5.36 9.00
N PRO A 55 1.16 5.14 9.40
CA PRO A 55 2.16 4.58 8.50
C PRO A 55 1.79 3.14 8.13
N ALA A 56 1.99 2.78 6.87
CA ALA A 56 1.78 1.43 6.35
C ALA A 56 2.76 1.15 5.21
N VAL A 57 2.87 -0.13 4.85
CA VAL A 57 3.60 -0.58 3.66
C VAL A 57 2.61 -0.99 2.59
N LEU A 58 2.71 -0.42 1.39
CA LEU A 58 2.03 -0.96 0.23
C LEU A 58 2.86 -2.15 -0.30
N GLY A 59 2.28 -3.35 -0.23
CA GLY A 59 2.98 -4.59 -0.52
C GLY A 59 3.14 -4.91 -2.01
N ASN A 60 3.79 -6.03 -2.29
CA ASN A 60 4.16 -6.44 -3.65
C ASN A 60 2.97 -6.59 -4.59
N ALA A 61 1.96 -7.37 -4.20
CA ALA A 61 0.83 -7.69 -5.06
C ALA A 61 0.09 -6.43 -5.57
N PRO A 62 -0.33 -5.47 -4.72
CA PRO A 62 -0.98 -4.27 -5.23
C PRO A 62 -0.03 -3.41 -6.06
N LEU A 63 1.27 -3.34 -5.75
CA LEU A 63 2.24 -2.61 -6.57
C LEU A 63 2.45 -3.24 -7.95
N GLU A 64 2.52 -4.57 -8.07
CA GLU A 64 2.61 -5.23 -9.38
C GLU A 64 1.39 -4.93 -10.25
N ILE A 65 0.20 -4.89 -9.66
CA ILE A 65 -1.04 -4.53 -10.36
C ILE A 65 -0.98 -3.08 -10.84
N LEU A 66 -0.60 -2.14 -9.96
CA LEU A 66 -0.56 -0.71 -10.27
C LEU A 66 0.55 -0.35 -11.28
N ILE A 67 1.70 -1.02 -11.22
CA ILE A 67 2.84 -0.78 -12.11
C ILE A 67 2.67 -1.55 -13.44
N GLY A 68 2.00 -2.71 -13.41
CA GLY A 68 1.87 -3.62 -14.55
C GLY A 68 3.14 -4.40 -14.86
N ILE A 69 4.13 -4.41 -13.96
CA ILE A 69 5.44 -5.05 -14.14
C ILE A 69 5.81 -5.78 -12.85
N ASN A 70 6.16 -7.06 -12.97
CA ASN A 70 6.70 -7.83 -11.86
C ASN A 70 8.08 -7.28 -11.42
N ALA A 71 8.33 -7.20 -10.11
CA ALA A 71 9.57 -6.63 -9.58
C ALA A 71 10.84 -7.32 -10.10
N ARG A 72 10.80 -8.64 -10.30
CA ARG A 72 11.94 -9.42 -10.85
C ARG A 72 12.20 -9.12 -12.32
N GLY A 73 11.18 -8.72 -13.07
CA GLY A 73 11.26 -8.40 -14.49
C GLY A 73 11.53 -6.92 -14.78
N PHE A 74 11.56 -6.06 -13.76
CA PHE A 74 11.62 -4.60 -13.97
C PHE A 74 12.85 -4.14 -14.76
N TYR A 75 14.02 -4.71 -14.49
CA TYR A 75 15.25 -4.36 -15.22
C TYR A 75 15.37 -5.07 -16.58
N SER A 76 14.44 -5.96 -16.91
CA SER A 76 14.40 -6.69 -18.18
C SER A 76 13.46 -6.05 -19.20
N VAL A 77 12.60 -5.11 -18.79
CA VAL A 77 11.75 -4.35 -19.70
C VAL A 77 12.48 -3.13 -20.26
N PRO A 78 12.08 -2.60 -21.44
CA PRO A 78 12.56 -1.31 -21.90
C PRO A 78 12.40 -0.22 -20.83
N ARG A 79 13.42 0.63 -20.69
CA ARG A 79 13.44 1.71 -19.69
C ARG A 79 12.18 2.58 -19.74
N THR A 80 11.71 2.92 -20.94
CA THR A 80 10.49 3.71 -21.16
C THR A 80 9.24 3.02 -20.63
N GLN A 81 9.15 1.69 -20.76
CA GLN A 81 8.04 0.91 -20.21
C GLN A 81 8.09 0.90 -18.67
N GLY A 82 9.28 0.73 -18.09
CA GLY A 82 9.48 0.82 -16.63
C GLY A 82 9.08 2.19 -16.07
N GLU A 83 9.55 3.27 -16.70
CA GLU A 83 9.22 4.64 -16.31
C GLU A 83 7.72 4.94 -16.43
N GLU A 84 7.07 4.45 -17.49
CA GLU A 84 5.62 4.61 -17.68
C GLU A 84 4.80 3.86 -16.62
N GLY A 85 5.20 2.63 -16.27
CA GLY A 85 4.56 1.86 -15.19
C GLY A 85 4.66 2.57 -13.83
N LEU A 86 5.84 3.10 -13.51
CA LEU A 86 6.05 3.88 -12.28
C LEU A 86 5.23 5.18 -12.28
N ARG A 87 5.14 5.87 -13.43
CA ARG A 87 4.34 7.10 -13.59
C ARG A 87 2.85 6.82 -13.35
N LYS A 88 2.29 5.78 -14.00
CA LYS A 88 0.89 5.36 -13.82
C LYS A 88 0.60 4.99 -12.36
N CYS A 89 1.47 4.20 -11.74
CA CYS A 89 1.33 3.84 -10.33
C CYS A 89 1.25 5.09 -9.45
N LYS A 90 2.15 6.06 -9.63
CA LYS A 90 2.15 7.31 -8.86
C LYS A 90 0.86 8.12 -9.06
N GLU A 91 0.35 8.19 -10.29
CA GLU A 91 -0.91 8.89 -10.60
C GLU A 91 -2.11 8.23 -9.92
N ILE A 92 -2.21 6.91 -9.97
CA ILE A 92 -3.27 6.16 -9.30
C ILE A 92 -3.20 6.37 -7.79
N LEU A 93 -2.02 6.21 -7.18
CA LEU A 93 -1.83 6.40 -5.73
C LEU A 93 -2.23 7.81 -5.26
N SER A 94 -2.01 8.84 -6.08
CA SER A 94 -2.37 10.23 -5.74
C SER A 94 -3.87 10.49 -5.64
N ARG A 95 -4.69 9.59 -6.20
CA ARG A 95 -6.16 9.69 -6.24
C ARG A 95 -6.84 8.51 -5.56
N LEU A 96 -6.05 7.58 -5.03
CA LEU A 96 -6.55 6.31 -4.53
C LEU A 96 -7.36 6.56 -3.25
N HIS A 97 -8.65 6.24 -3.31
CA HIS A 97 -9.54 6.24 -2.15
C HIS A 97 -10.39 4.98 -2.20
N CYS A 98 -9.99 3.96 -1.45
CA CYS A 98 -10.50 2.60 -1.61
C CYS A 98 -10.50 1.84 -0.28
N VAL A 99 -11.06 0.63 -0.26
CA VAL A 99 -10.93 -0.27 0.88
C VAL A 99 -9.61 -1.03 0.77
N MET A 100 -8.78 -0.91 1.79
CA MET A 100 -7.47 -1.54 1.88
C MET A 100 -7.54 -2.73 2.83
N GLU A 101 -7.16 -3.92 2.37
CA GLU A 101 -6.88 -5.05 3.25
C GLU A 101 -5.50 -4.85 3.86
N LEU A 102 -5.44 -4.77 5.18
CA LEU A 102 -4.22 -4.63 5.96
C LEU A 102 -3.94 -5.94 6.70
N THR A 103 -2.76 -6.52 6.44
CA THR A 103 -2.20 -7.56 7.30
C THR A 103 -1.45 -6.89 8.45
N ILE A 104 -1.85 -7.25 9.67
CA ILE A 104 -1.32 -6.69 10.91
C ILE A 104 -0.10 -7.50 11.34
N THR A 105 1.07 -6.90 11.10
CA THR A 105 2.36 -7.33 11.65
C THR A 105 2.97 -6.20 12.50
N ASN A 106 4.27 -6.23 12.77
CA ASN A 106 4.96 -5.09 13.37
C ASN A 106 4.82 -3.82 12.52
N GLU A 107 4.73 -3.97 11.19
CA GLU A 107 4.43 -2.90 10.25
C GLU A 107 3.15 -3.26 9.47
N PRO A 108 2.04 -2.51 9.62
CA PRO A 108 0.81 -2.78 8.89
C PRO A 108 1.06 -2.77 7.37
N THR A 109 0.77 -3.88 6.70
CA THR A 109 1.02 -4.04 5.26
C THR A 109 -0.29 -4.11 4.50
N ILE A 110 -0.48 -3.22 3.53
CA ILE A 110 -1.58 -3.26 2.58
C ILE A 110 -1.30 -4.39 1.59
N THR A 111 -2.04 -5.49 1.73
CA THR A 111 -1.89 -6.69 0.90
C THR A 111 -2.81 -6.67 -0.30
N ARG A 112 -3.93 -5.96 -0.22
CA ARG A 112 -4.90 -5.82 -1.32
C ARG A 112 -5.55 -4.45 -1.29
N LEU A 113 -5.83 -3.93 -2.47
CA LEU A 113 -6.69 -2.79 -2.67
C LEU A 113 -7.99 -3.30 -3.32
N LEU A 114 -9.13 -2.99 -2.70
CA LEU A 114 -10.44 -3.39 -3.17
C LEU A 114 -11.13 -2.20 -3.82
N ASP A 115 -11.88 -2.45 -4.89
CA ASP A 115 -12.62 -1.43 -5.64
C ASP A 115 -11.72 -0.33 -6.25
N VAL A 116 -10.55 -0.72 -6.77
CA VAL A 116 -9.57 0.14 -7.47
C VAL A 116 -9.77 0.13 -8.98
#